data_AF-A0A9D1IT46-F1
#
_entry.id   AF-A0A9D1IT46-F1
#
_cell.length_a   1.000
_cell.length_b   1.000
_cell.length_c   1.000
_cell.angle_alpha   90.00
_cell.angle_beta   90.00
_cell.angle_gamma   90.00
#
_symmetry.space_group_name_H-M   'P 1'
#
loop_
_entity.id
_entity.type
_entity.pdbx_description
1 polymer ?
#
loop_
_entity_poly.entity_id
_entity_poly.type
_entity_poly.pdbx_seq_one_letter_code
_entity_poly.pdbx_strand_id
1 'polypeptide(L)'
;MVLDLLPYKVPKSPRKKWGWVRYLIFAASLLFVSALFLLGIPNKEEVMWYSFLIGNGLYYFVGILLAFLCKDNRAFCKYICPITVFLKPMSYFSLFRIKVEEEKCVSCGKCSRVCPMNVEVPSNARNKKHATECILCLKCVEECPKKALKL
;
A
#
# COMPACT_ATOMS: atom_id res chain seq x y z
N MET A 1 8.40 4.26 8.50
CA MET A 1 9.25 3.27 7.79
C MET A 1 10.41 3.99 7.14
N VAL A 2 11.51 3.32 6.79
CA VAL A 2 12.67 3.93 6.08
C VAL A 2 12.23 4.69 4.82
N LEU A 3 11.23 4.16 4.10
CA LEU A 3 10.65 4.78 2.91
C LEU A 3 9.92 6.11 3.18
N ASP A 4 9.52 6.41 4.43
CA ASP A 4 8.90 7.69 4.79
C ASP A 4 9.92 8.84 4.94
N LEU A 5 11.21 8.51 5.07
CA LEU A 5 12.31 9.49 5.08
C LEU A 5 12.60 10.07 3.69
N LEU A 6 12.11 9.41 2.64
CA LEU A 6 12.27 9.86 1.25
C LEU A 6 11.44 11.13 0.98
N PRO A 7 11.81 11.95 -0.02
CA PRO A 7 11.23 13.29 -0.19
C PRO A 7 9.78 13.31 -0.71
N TYR A 8 9.22 12.20 -1.18
CA TYR A 8 7.93 12.16 -1.88
C TYR A 8 6.77 11.72 -0.97
N LYS A 9 6.47 12.52 0.07
CA LYS A 9 5.39 12.23 1.05
C LYS A 9 3.97 12.17 0.45
N VAL A 10 3.77 12.79 -0.71
CA VAL A 10 2.52 12.80 -1.47
C VAL A 10 2.86 12.41 -2.92
N PRO A 11 2.07 11.53 -3.56
CA PRO A 11 2.33 11.10 -4.93
C PRO A 11 2.26 12.30 -5.90
N LYS A 12 3.36 12.54 -6.62
CA LYS A 12 3.42 13.59 -7.67
C LYS A 12 2.98 13.10 -9.05
N SER A 13 2.99 11.79 -9.27
CA SER A 13 2.59 11.17 -10.53
C SER A 13 1.26 10.42 -10.40
N PRO A 14 0.48 10.28 -11.49
CA PRO A 14 -0.75 9.50 -11.44
C PRO A 14 -0.46 8.03 -11.16
N ARG A 15 -1.38 7.39 -10.43
CA ARG A 15 -1.25 6.00 -10.05
C ARG A 15 -1.30 5.08 -11.29
N LYS A 16 -0.19 4.38 -11.57
CA LYS A 16 -0.09 3.32 -12.59
C LYS A 16 -0.91 2.08 -12.22
N LYS A 17 -1.24 1.25 -13.21
CA LYS A 17 -2.02 0.00 -13.05
C LYS A 17 -1.16 -1.24 -12.72
N TRP A 18 -0.05 -1.08 -11.98
CA TRP A 18 0.86 -2.18 -11.62
C TRP A 18 0.44 -2.96 -10.36
N GLY A 19 -0.79 -2.76 -9.88
CA GLY A 19 -1.28 -3.36 -8.65
C GLY A 19 -1.50 -4.88 -8.72
N TRP A 20 -1.24 -5.52 -9.87
CA TRP A 20 -1.30 -6.97 -10.05
C TRP A 20 0.02 -7.66 -9.69
N VAL A 21 1.15 -6.93 -9.75
CA VAL A 21 2.51 -7.44 -9.49
C VAL A 21 2.64 -8.05 -8.10
N ARG A 22 1.99 -7.48 -7.08
CA ARG A 22 1.94 -8.07 -5.72
C ARG A 22 1.40 -9.51 -5.69
N TYR A 23 0.47 -9.87 -6.57
CA TYR A 23 -0.10 -11.24 -6.58
C TYR A 23 0.89 -12.21 -7.20
N LEU A 24 1.62 -11.78 -8.24
CA LEU A 24 2.74 -12.56 -8.77
C LEU A 24 3.82 -12.78 -7.71
N ILE A 25 4.22 -11.73 -6.99
CA ILE A 25 5.26 -11.83 -5.97
C ILE A 25 4.81 -12.74 -4.82
N PHE A 26 3.55 -12.60 -4.39
CA PHE A 26 2.98 -13.49 -3.38
C PHE A 26 2.99 -14.95 -3.85
N ALA A 27 2.49 -15.22 -5.07
CA ALA A 27 2.50 -16.58 -5.63
C ALA A 27 3.91 -17.14 -5.79
N ALA A 28 4.86 -16.35 -6.29
CA ALA A 28 6.26 -16.75 -6.42
C ALA A 28 6.89 -17.08 -5.07
N SER A 29 6.64 -16.26 -4.04
CA SER A 29 7.13 -16.52 -2.68
C SER A 29 6.53 -17.79 -2.09
N LEU A 30 5.22 -18.02 -2.30
CA LEU A 30 4.53 -19.21 -1.80
C LEU A 30 5.05 -20.47 -2.51
N LEU A 31 5.23 -20.41 -3.84
CA LEU A 31 5.76 -21.50 -4.63
C LEU A 31 7.20 -21.84 -4.25
N PHE A 32 8.04 -20.83 -4.06
CA PHE A 32 9.42 -21.01 -3.62
C PHE A 32 9.49 -21.75 -2.29
N VAL A 33 8.74 -21.28 -1.28
CA VAL A 33 8.69 -21.93 0.04
C VAL A 33 8.13 -23.36 -0.11
N SER A 34 7.00 -23.52 -0.80
CA SER A 34 6.37 -24.84 -0.98
C SER A 34 7.30 -25.84 -1.67
N ALA A 35 8.04 -25.41 -2.70
CA ALA A 35 8.99 -26.26 -3.41
C ALA A 35 10.15 -26.71 -2.51
N LEU A 36 10.69 -25.82 -1.66
CA LEU A 36 11.75 -26.18 -0.71
C LEU A 36 11.30 -27.29 0.26
N PHE A 37 10.06 -27.23 0.73
CA PHE A 37 9.51 -28.25 1.64
C PHE A 37 9.17 -29.56 0.91
N LEU A 38 8.55 -29.49 -0.27
CA LEU A 38 8.11 -30.67 -1.02
C LEU A 38 9.24 -31.45 -1.69
N LEU A 39 10.28 -30.76 -2.19
CA LEU A 39 11.43 -31.40 -2.84
C LEU A 39 12.46 -31.96 -1.84
N GLY A 40 12.24 -31.79 -0.54
CA GLY A 40 13.05 -32.42 0.49
C GLY A 40 14.52 -31.98 0.52
N ILE A 41 14.86 -30.80 -0.03
CA ILE A 41 16.25 -30.35 -0.22
C ILE A 41 17.05 -30.44 1.09
N PRO A 42 18.30 -30.98 1.08
CA PRO A 42 19.19 -30.93 2.24
C PRO A 42 19.59 -29.48 2.56
N ASN A 43 19.93 -29.16 3.81
CA ASN A 43 20.32 -27.80 4.25
C ASN A 43 19.24 -26.70 4.08
N LYS A 44 17.96 -27.00 4.35
CA LYS A 44 16.84 -26.04 4.22
C LYS A 44 17.05 -24.76 5.03
N GLU A 45 17.62 -24.87 6.22
CA GLU A 45 17.84 -23.73 7.13
C GLU A 45 18.78 -22.69 6.53
N GLU A 46 19.89 -23.14 5.95
CA GLU A 46 20.88 -22.27 5.32
C GLU A 46 20.30 -21.57 4.08
N VAL A 47 19.59 -22.32 3.23
CA VAL A 47 18.92 -21.77 2.04
C VAL A 47 17.86 -20.72 2.44
N MET A 48 17.08 -20.99 3.48
CA MET A 48 16.09 -20.04 4.00
C MET A 48 16.74 -18.77 4.55
N TRP A 49 17.86 -18.90 5.27
CA TRP A 49 18.59 -17.77 5.82
C TRP A 49 19.15 -16.85 4.73
N TYR A 50 19.84 -17.40 3.73
CA TYR A 50 20.32 -16.61 2.60
C TYR A 50 19.19 -15.97 1.80
N SER A 51 18.10 -16.71 1.57
CA SER A 51 16.92 -16.19 0.88
C SER A 51 16.28 -15.03 1.64
N PHE A 52 16.26 -15.09 2.98
CA PHE A 52 15.75 -14.00 3.82
C PHE A 52 16.63 -12.76 3.74
N LEU A 53 17.96 -12.90 3.82
CA LEU A 53 18.90 -11.78 3.72
C LEU A 53 18.84 -11.11 2.35
N ILE A 54 18.96 -11.89 1.27
CA ILE A 54 18.89 -11.41 -0.11
C ILE A 54 17.51 -10.79 -0.38
N GLY A 55 16.43 -11.45 0.06
CA GLY A 55 15.06 -10.97 -0.10
C GLY A 55 14.82 -9.62 0.56
N ASN A 56 15.30 -9.41 1.79
CA ASN A 56 15.21 -8.12 2.46
C ASN A 56 16.04 -7.04 1.76
N GLY A 57 17.25 -7.36 1.32
CA GLY A 57 18.08 -6.44 0.54
C GLY A 57 17.37 -5.98 -0.75
N LEU A 58 16.86 -6.93 -1.53
CA LEU A 58 16.08 -6.65 -2.73
C LEU A 58 14.80 -5.86 -2.43
N TYR A 59 14.11 -6.18 -1.33
CA TYR A 59 12.91 -5.48 -0.90
C TYR A 59 13.16 -3.98 -0.72
N TYR A 60 14.20 -3.60 0.04
CA TYR A 60 14.52 -2.19 0.27
C TYR A 60 15.05 -1.51 -0.99
N PHE A 61 15.91 -2.20 -1.75
CA PHE A 61 16.43 -1.69 -3.01
C PHE A 61 15.31 -1.34 -4.00
N VAL A 62 14.39 -2.28 -4.24
CA VAL A 62 13.23 -2.08 -5.11
C VAL A 62 12.31 -0.99 -4.57
N GLY A 63 12.10 -0.93 -3.25
CA GLY A 63 11.31 0.11 -2.61
C GLY A 63 11.85 1.52 -2.85
N ILE A 64 13.16 1.70 -2.68
CA ILE A 64 13.86 2.97 -2.92
C ILE A 64 13.82 3.32 -4.41
N LEU A 65 14.15 2.37 -5.29
CA LEU A 65 14.13 2.56 -6.74
C LEU A 65 12.74 3.01 -7.23
N LEU A 66 11.68 2.34 -6.77
CA LEU A 66 10.30 2.72 -7.12
C LEU A 66 9.92 4.09 -6.58
N ALA A 67 10.37 4.46 -5.38
CA ALA A 67 10.05 5.76 -4.82
C ALA A 67 10.58 6.90 -5.69
N PHE A 68 11.78 6.76 -6.26
CA PHE A 68 12.35 7.72 -7.21
C PHE A 68 11.68 7.67 -8.58
N LEU A 69 11.47 6.47 -9.15
CA LEU A 69 10.84 6.29 -10.46
C LEU A 69 9.39 6.79 -10.51
N CYS A 70 8.63 6.54 -9.45
CA CYS A 70 7.22 6.93 -9.35
C CYS A 70 7.03 8.30 -8.66
N LYS A 71 8.09 8.91 -8.08
CA LYS A 71 8.01 10.12 -7.26
C LYS A 71 6.92 9.98 -6.17
N ASP A 72 6.97 8.86 -5.46
CA ASP A 72 5.96 8.45 -4.48
C ASP A 72 6.54 7.46 -3.46
N ASN A 73 6.66 7.88 -2.19
CA ASN A 73 7.19 7.05 -1.12
C ASN A 73 6.39 5.75 -0.88
N ARG A 74 5.11 5.72 -1.28
CA ARG A 74 4.21 4.58 -1.08
C ARG A 74 4.04 3.72 -2.34
N ALA A 75 4.82 3.96 -3.40
CA ALA A 75 4.76 3.17 -4.63
C ALA A 75 4.99 1.67 -4.37
N PHE A 76 5.92 1.31 -3.49
CA PHE A 76 6.16 -0.07 -3.09
C PHE A 76 4.90 -0.73 -2.51
N CYS A 77 4.26 -0.07 -1.54
CA CYS A 77 3.03 -0.55 -0.90
C CYS A 77 1.86 -0.66 -1.89
N LYS A 78 1.82 0.20 -2.92
CA LYS A 78 0.75 0.21 -3.93
C LYS A 78 0.85 -0.93 -4.94
N TYR A 79 2.06 -1.40 -5.24
CA TYR A 79 2.31 -2.26 -6.40
C TYR A 79 2.95 -3.60 -6.08
N ILE A 80 3.90 -3.64 -5.16
CA ILE A 80 4.80 -4.79 -4.98
C ILE A 80 4.52 -5.53 -3.68
N CYS A 81 4.13 -4.82 -2.62
CA CYS A 81 4.03 -5.39 -1.28
C CYS A 81 3.06 -6.58 -1.20
N PRO A 82 3.56 -7.82 -0.95
CA PRO A 82 2.73 -9.03 -0.99
C PRO A 82 1.76 -9.11 0.20
N ILE A 83 2.06 -8.48 1.33
CA ILE A 83 1.18 -8.47 2.52
C ILE A 83 -0.20 -7.85 2.22
N THR A 84 -0.27 -7.00 1.20
CA THR A 84 -1.53 -6.36 0.80
C THR A 84 -2.55 -7.34 0.23
N VAL A 85 -2.12 -8.54 -0.17
CA VAL A 85 -3.02 -9.64 -0.57
C VAL A 85 -3.96 -10.01 0.58
N PHE A 86 -3.43 -10.09 1.81
CA PHE A 86 -4.23 -10.40 3.00
C PHE A 86 -4.92 -9.17 3.60
N LEU A 87 -4.26 -8.00 3.55
CA LEU A 87 -4.82 -6.80 4.17
C LEU A 87 -6.04 -6.24 3.43
N LYS A 88 -6.13 -6.43 2.10
CA LYS A 88 -7.25 -5.93 1.31
C LYS A 88 -8.64 -6.44 1.74
N PRO A 89 -8.88 -7.76 1.86
CA PRO A 89 -10.16 -8.27 2.32
C PRO A 89 -10.45 -7.80 3.75
N MET A 90 -9.46 -7.83 4.64
CA MET A 90 -9.62 -7.36 6.01
C MET A 90 -9.99 -5.87 6.07
N SER A 91 -9.36 -5.03 5.25
CA SER A 91 -9.68 -3.60 5.13
C SER A 91 -11.10 -3.37 4.57
N TYR A 92 -11.57 -4.26 3.69
CA TYR A 92 -12.95 -4.22 3.20
C TYR A 92 -14.01 -4.49 4.29
N PHE A 93 -13.66 -5.20 5.36
CA PHE A 93 -14.54 -5.42 6.50
C PHE A 93 -14.26 -4.49 7.69
N SER A 94 -13.25 -3.61 7.59
CA SER A 94 -12.89 -2.69 8.67
C SER A 94 -14.05 -1.76 9.04
N LEU A 95 -14.33 -1.69 10.35
CA LEU A 95 -15.32 -0.80 10.97
C LEU A 95 -14.86 0.66 10.97
N PHE A 96 -13.55 0.90 11.12
CA PHE A 96 -12.97 2.24 11.17
C PHE A 96 -12.75 2.78 9.76
N ARG A 97 -13.55 3.77 9.37
CA ARG A 97 -13.55 4.33 8.02
C ARG A 97 -13.85 5.81 8.03
N ILE A 98 -13.10 6.54 7.23
CA ILE A 98 -13.33 7.97 7.06
C ILE A 98 -14.68 8.18 6.35
N LYS A 99 -15.60 8.83 7.05
CA LYS A 99 -16.91 9.27 6.60
C LYS A 99 -16.89 10.77 6.28
N VAL A 100 -17.67 11.14 5.28
CA VAL A 100 -17.85 12.52 4.83
C VAL A 100 -19.21 13.02 5.31
N GLU A 101 -19.23 14.15 5.99
CA GLU A 101 -20.45 14.93 6.23
C GLU A 101 -20.75 15.77 4.98
N GLU A 102 -21.74 15.35 4.20
CA GLU A 102 -22.05 15.96 2.90
C GLU A 102 -22.47 17.44 3.05
N GLU A 103 -23.18 17.79 4.13
CA GLU A 103 -23.61 19.16 4.43
C GLU A 103 -22.44 20.15 4.60
N LYS A 104 -21.29 19.69 5.08
CA LYS A 104 -20.09 20.53 5.30
C LYS A 104 -19.10 20.45 4.15
N CYS A 105 -19.26 19.49 3.25
CA CYS A 105 -18.33 19.24 2.16
C CYS A 105 -18.53 20.24 1.03
N VAL A 106 -17.46 20.96 0.66
CA VAL A 106 -17.46 21.90 -0.48
C VAL A 106 -16.79 21.33 -1.73
N SER A 107 -16.62 20.00 -1.80
CA SER A 107 -16.07 19.28 -2.96
C SER A 107 -14.73 19.82 -3.50
N CYS A 108 -13.89 20.43 -2.66
CA CYS A 108 -12.61 21.05 -3.06
C CYS A 108 -11.51 20.06 -3.54
N GLY A 109 -11.71 18.75 -3.38
CA GLY A 109 -10.78 17.70 -3.79
C GLY A 109 -9.42 17.66 -3.07
N LYS A 110 -9.21 18.49 -2.03
CA LYS A 110 -7.93 18.55 -1.29
C LYS A 110 -7.61 17.23 -0.58
N CYS A 111 -8.63 16.58 -0.02
CA CYS A 111 -8.51 15.28 0.66
C CYS A 111 -7.96 14.16 -0.25
N SER A 112 -8.40 14.08 -1.51
CA SER A 112 -7.91 13.11 -2.50
C SER A 112 -6.48 13.42 -2.95
N ARG A 113 -6.09 14.71 -3.03
CA ARG A 113 -4.75 15.15 -3.43
C ARG A 113 -3.70 14.83 -2.38
N VAL A 114 -4.01 15.02 -1.08
CA VAL A 114 -3.06 14.73 0.01
C VAL A 114 -2.97 13.24 0.35
N CYS A 115 -3.92 12.41 -0.09
CA CYS A 115 -3.93 11.00 0.23
C CYS A 115 -2.70 10.28 -0.36
N PRO A 116 -1.77 9.77 0.48
CA PRO A 116 -0.56 9.13 -0.01
C PRO A 116 -0.85 7.83 -0.76
N MET A 117 -2.02 7.22 -0.52
CA MET A 117 -2.45 5.96 -1.17
C MET A 117 -3.33 6.18 -2.41
N ASN A 118 -3.60 7.45 -2.79
CA ASN A 118 -4.57 7.81 -3.84
C ASN A 118 -5.94 7.17 -3.66
N VAL A 119 -6.43 7.10 -2.42
CA VAL A 119 -7.81 6.68 -2.13
C VAL A 119 -8.77 7.79 -2.51
N GLU A 120 -9.89 7.40 -3.11
CA GLU A 120 -11.02 8.31 -3.28
C GLU A 120 -11.64 8.61 -1.92
N VAL A 121 -11.37 9.80 -1.37
CA VAL A 121 -11.83 10.18 -0.04
C VAL A 121 -13.28 10.69 -0.01
N PRO A 122 -13.73 11.62 -0.89
CA PRO A 122 -15.03 12.28 -0.79
C PRO A 122 -16.17 11.38 -1.28
N SER A 123 -16.35 10.23 -0.64
CA SER A 123 -17.44 9.30 -0.88
C SER A 123 -17.60 8.37 0.33
N ASN A 124 -18.84 8.18 0.76
CA ASN A 124 -19.21 7.21 1.80
C ASN A 124 -19.40 5.79 1.22
N ALA A 125 -19.32 5.61 -0.09
CA ALA A 125 -19.46 4.31 -0.73
C ALA A 125 -18.34 3.33 -0.31
N ARG A 126 -18.70 2.07 -0.04
CA ARG A 126 -17.72 1.02 0.31
C ARG A 126 -16.83 0.64 -0.88
N ASN A 127 -17.36 0.70 -2.09
CA ASN A 127 -16.69 0.26 -3.32
C ASN A 127 -15.95 1.40 -4.04
N LYS A 128 -15.58 2.47 -3.32
CA LYS A 128 -14.83 3.60 -3.89
C LYS A 128 -13.42 3.21 -4.30
N LYS A 129 -12.82 4.01 -5.18
CA LYS A 129 -11.52 3.69 -5.77
C LYS A 129 -10.44 3.59 -4.70
N HIS A 130 -9.75 2.46 -4.68
CA HIS A 130 -8.67 2.14 -3.72
C HIS A 130 -9.10 2.16 -2.23
N ALA A 131 -10.39 1.99 -1.92
CA ALA A 131 -10.91 2.02 -0.54
C ALA A 131 -10.15 1.08 0.43
N THR A 132 -9.83 -0.13 -0.03
CA THR A 132 -9.16 -1.18 0.75
C THR A 132 -7.66 -0.96 0.96
N GLU A 133 -7.12 0.12 0.41
CA GLU A 133 -5.70 0.49 0.53
C GLU A 133 -5.52 1.71 1.45
N CYS A 134 -6.58 2.13 2.13
CA CYS A 134 -6.51 3.16 3.16
C CYS A 134 -5.68 2.67 4.36
N ILE A 135 -4.65 3.43 4.72
CA ILE A 135 -3.78 3.17 5.88
C ILE A 135 -4.17 3.99 7.12
N LEU A 136 -5.34 4.64 7.11
CA LEU A 136 -5.86 5.47 8.21
C LEU A 136 -4.86 6.50 8.75
N CYS A 137 -4.03 7.10 7.88
CA CYS A 137 -3.05 8.11 8.27
C CYS A 137 -3.64 9.49 8.65
N LEU A 138 -4.96 9.66 8.57
CA LEU A 138 -5.74 10.86 8.91
C LEU A 138 -5.36 12.20 8.25
N LYS A 139 -4.33 12.27 7.40
CA LYS A 139 -3.94 13.48 6.66
C LYS A 139 -5.09 14.20 5.94
N CYS A 140 -6.05 13.43 5.40
CA CYS A 140 -7.19 14.03 4.73
C CYS A 140 -8.16 14.73 5.69
N VAL A 141 -8.28 14.24 6.93
CA VAL A 141 -9.06 14.88 8.01
C VAL A 141 -8.37 16.17 8.46
N GLU A 142 -7.06 16.09 8.69
CA GLU A 142 -6.22 17.22 9.13
C GLU A 142 -6.23 18.39 8.14
N GLU A 143 -6.13 18.09 6.85
CA GLU A 143 -6.02 19.10 5.79
C GLU A 143 -7.36 19.65 5.31
N CYS A 144 -8.48 19.12 5.81
CA CYS A 144 -9.82 19.51 5.38
C CYS A 144 -10.18 20.91 5.92
N PRO A 145 -10.39 21.93 5.05
CA PRO A 145 -10.63 23.30 5.50
C PRO A 145 -11.97 23.47 6.24
N LYS A 146 -12.96 22.60 5.95
CA LYS A 146 -14.29 22.63 6.55
C LYS A 146 -14.50 21.57 7.64
N LYS A 147 -13.45 20.79 7.97
CA LYS A 147 -13.53 19.67 8.93
C LYS A 147 -14.73 18.73 8.67
N ALA A 148 -15.01 18.47 7.38
CA ALA A 148 -16.14 17.66 6.92
C ALA A 148 -15.87 16.14 6.96
N LEU A 149 -14.68 15.72 7.41
CA LEU A 149 -14.26 14.32 7.43
C LEU A 149 -14.09 13.86 8.88
N LYS A 150 -14.63 12.67 9.20
CA LYS A 150 -14.53 12.04 10.53
C LYS A 150 -14.25 10.54 10.39
N LEU A 151 -13.70 9.92 11.44
CA LEU A 151 -13.52 8.46 11.53
C LEU A 151 -14.84 7.76 11.88
#